data_AF-A0A524HSA4-F1
#
_entry.id   AF-A0A524HSA4-F1
#
_cell.length_a   1.000
_cell.length_b   1.000
_cell.length_c   1.000
_cell.angle_alpha   90.00
_cell.angle_beta   90.00
_cell.angle_gamma   90.00
#
_symmetry.space_group_name_H-M   'P 1'
#
loop_
_entity.id
_entity.type
_entity.pdbx_description
1 polymer ?
#
loop_
_entity_poly.entity_id
_entity_poly.type
_entity_poly.pdbx_seq_one_letter_code
_entity_poly.pdbx_strand_id
1 'polypeptide(L)'
;LWSLKSRLEIPFENIRGARADPSVAGGWWKGIRAPGTHIPGVVVAGTFYEDGKRIFWDVRDAERTIVIDLADDRYDQLIVEVANPAAAIAKIESVVTTGSDERS
;
A
#
# COMPACT_ATOMS: atom_id res chain seq x y z
N LEU A 1 -10.85 17.00 -6.41
CA LEU A 1 -11.04 17.12 -4.94
C LEU A 1 -9.91 16.36 -4.26
N TRP A 2 -8.85 17.07 -3.85
CA TRP A 2 -7.73 16.51 -3.10
C TRP A 2 -8.04 16.78 -1.62
N SER A 3 -8.21 15.73 -0.82
CA SER A 3 -8.16 15.87 0.63
C SER A 3 -7.27 14.78 1.17
N LEU A 4 -6.24 15.18 1.92
CA LEU A 4 -5.56 14.38 2.92
C LEU A 4 -6.60 13.95 3.98
N LYS A 5 -7.52 13.05 3.61
CA LYS A 5 -8.25 12.29 4.61
C LYS A 5 -7.26 11.26 5.09
N SER A 6 -6.97 11.25 6.39
CA SER A 6 -6.21 10.22 7.11
C SER A 6 -6.83 8.82 7.05
N ARG A 7 -7.70 8.59 6.05
CA ARG A 7 -8.49 7.39 5.82
C ARG A 7 -8.64 7.23 4.32
N LEU A 8 -8.09 6.14 3.82
CA LEU A 8 -8.28 5.68 2.45
C LEU A 8 -9.39 4.63 2.45
N GLU A 9 -10.47 4.89 1.73
CA GLU A 9 -11.55 3.93 1.50
C GLU A 9 -11.38 3.38 0.09
N ILE A 10 -11.03 2.10 0.00
CA ILE A 10 -10.89 1.35 -1.25
C ILE A 10 -11.99 0.31 -1.30
N PRO A 11 -12.86 0.33 -2.33
CA PRO A 11 -13.82 -0.74 -2.58
C PRO A 11 -13.11 -2.09 -2.74
N PHE A 12 -13.64 -3.17 -2.15
CA PHE A 12 -13.02 -4.51 -2.25
C PHE A 12 -12.92 -5.01 -3.70
N GLU A 13 -13.82 -4.57 -4.59
CA GLU A 13 -13.77 -4.83 -6.03
C GLU A 13 -12.51 -4.30 -6.73
N ASN A 14 -11.89 -3.27 -6.16
CA ASN A 14 -10.65 -2.70 -6.67
C ASN A 14 -9.43 -3.43 -6.13
N ILE A 15 -9.57 -4.36 -5.17
CA ILE A 15 -8.43 -5.11 -4.63
C ILE A 15 -8.15 -6.29 -5.55
N ARG A 16 -6.97 -6.31 -6.17
CA ARG A 16 -6.51 -7.44 -6.99
C ARG A 16 -5.83 -8.52 -6.15
N GLY A 17 -5.20 -8.12 -5.05
CA GLY A 17 -4.55 -9.04 -4.13
C GLY A 17 -3.74 -8.30 -3.07
N ALA A 18 -3.31 -9.05 -2.06
CA ALA A 18 -2.40 -8.58 -1.03
C ALA A 18 -1.27 -9.58 -0.84
N ARG A 19 -0.05 -9.10 -0.63
CA ARG A 19 1.15 -9.94 -0.45
C ARG A 19 2.10 -9.32 0.56
N ALA A 20 2.77 -10.16 1.34
CA ALA A 20 3.86 -9.70 2.19
C ALA A 20 5.09 -9.56 1.31
N ASP A 21 5.68 -8.37 1.28
CA ASP A 21 6.93 -8.15 0.55
C ASP A 21 7.81 -7.12 1.27
N PRO A 22 8.68 -7.59 2.18
CA PRO A 22 9.62 -6.72 2.89
C PRO A 22 10.71 -6.15 1.93
N SER A 23 10.90 -6.76 0.76
CA SER A 23 11.90 -6.33 -0.21
C SER A 23 11.53 -5.00 -0.86
N VAL A 24 10.23 -4.68 -1.00
CA VAL A 24 9.80 -3.38 -1.58
C VAL A 24 10.19 -2.23 -0.65
N ALA A 25 10.05 -2.44 0.66
CA ALA A 25 10.54 -1.51 1.68
C ALA A 25 12.05 -1.29 1.61
N GLY A 26 12.82 -2.37 1.39
CA GLY A 26 14.28 -2.29 1.21
C GLY A 26 14.73 -1.67 -0.12
N GLY A 27 13.96 -1.84 -1.19
CA GLY A 27 14.25 -1.33 -2.53
C GLY A 27 13.94 0.15 -2.72
N TRP A 28 12.88 0.66 -2.07
CA TRP A 28 12.44 2.06 -2.24
C TRP A 28 13.45 3.09 -1.71
N TRP A 29 14.25 2.73 -0.71
CA TRP A 29 15.38 3.55 -0.23
C TRP A 29 16.45 3.82 -1.31
N LYS A 30 16.40 3.12 -2.45
CA LYS A 30 17.36 3.25 -3.55
C LYS A 30 16.82 4.09 -4.73
N GLY A 31 15.52 4.41 -4.79
CA GLY A 31 14.86 5.05 -5.94
C GLY A 31 14.83 6.58 -5.87
N ILE A 32 15.48 7.22 -6.86
CA ILE A 32 15.49 8.66 -7.24
C ILE A 32 15.24 9.68 -6.11
N ARG A 33 16.36 10.15 -5.57
CA ARG A 33 16.52 11.23 -4.61
C ARG A 33 16.22 12.58 -5.27
N ALA A 34 15.10 13.21 -4.93
CA ALA A 34 14.97 14.66 -5.11
C ALA A 34 15.83 15.36 -4.03
N PRO A 35 16.71 16.32 -4.40
CA PRO A 35 17.47 17.09 -3.42
C PRO A 35 16.50 17.94 -2.58
N GLY A 36 16.44 17.70 -1.27
CA GLY A 36 15.66 18.52 -0.33
C GLY A 36 14.79 17.76 0.68
N THR A 37 14.55 16.45 0.49
CA THR A 37 13.57 15.69 1.28
C THR A 37 14.20 14.67 2.25
N HIS A 38 15.36 15.00 2.84
CA HIS A 38 15.90 14.20 3.95
C HIS A 38 15.84 14.99 5.25
N ILE A 39 14.87 14.64 6.10
CA ILE A 39 15.05 14.74 7.54
C ILE A 39 15.46 13.33 8.01
N PRO A 40 16.71 13.14 8.47
CA PRO A 40 17.13 11.89 9.10
C PRO A 40 16.13 11.51 10.20
N GLY A 41 15.55 10.30 10.12
CA GLY A 41 14.57 9.82 11.09
C GLY A 41 13.09 10.08 10.75
N VAL A 42 12.78 10.70 9.62
CA VAL A 42 11.39 10.88 9.17
C VAL A 42 11.04 9.84 8.13
N VAL A 43 10.22 8.88 8.55
CA VAL A 43 9.53 7.97 7.64
C VAL A 43 8.48 8.78 6.87
N VAL A 44 8.70 8.96 5.56
CA VAL A 44 7.79 9.74 4.73
C VAL A 44 6.61 8.87 4.32
N ALA A 45 5.51 8.97 5.08
CA ALA A 45 4.20 8.55 4.58
C ALA A 45 3.77 9.50 3.46
N GLY A 46 3.38 8.99 2.30
CA GLY A 46 3.08 9.82 1.14
C GLY A 46 2.60 9.07 -0.09
N THR A 47 2.20 9.83 -1.10
CA THR A 47 1.89 9.30 -2.44
C THR A 47 3.09 9.48 -3.35
N PHE A 48 3.49 8.40 -3.99
CA PHE A 48 4.60 8.33 -4.92
C PHE A 48 4.12 7.92 -6.31
N TYR A 49 4.91 8.29 -7.31
CA TYR A 49 4.66 7.95 -8.70
C TYR A 49 5.91 7.22 -9.23
N GLU A 50 5.76 5.95 -9.62
CA GLU A 50 6.84 5.12 -10.17
C GLU A 50 6.33 4.40 -11.42
N ASP A 51 7.07 4.46 -12.53
CA ASP A 51 6.72 3.80 -13.80
C ASP A 51 5.26 4.00 -14.26
N GLY A 52 4.72 5.20 -14.02
CA GLY A 52 3.34 5.55 -14.36
C GLY A 52 2.28 5.05 -13.36
N LYS A 53 2.69 4.35 -12.30
CA LYS A 53 1.84 3.86 -11.22
C LYS A 53 1.83 4.81 -10.03
N ARG A 54 0.67 4.94 -9.40
CA ARG A 54 0.43 5.72 -8.19
C ARG A 54 0.49 4.82 -6.97
N ILE A 55 1.52 5.00 -6.17
CA ILE A 55 1.80 4.16 -5.01
C ILE A 55 1.56 4.96 -3.74
N PHE A 56 0.70 4.47 -2.85
CA PHE A 56 0.61 5.00 -1.50
C PHE A 56 1.62 4.28 -0.61
N TRP A 57 2.43 5.03 0.12
CA TRP A 57 3.45 4.49 1.01
C TRP A 57 3.21 4.95 2.45
N ASP A 58 3.18 4.01 3.38
CA ASP A 58 3.21 4.27 4.83
C ASP A 58 3.91 3.11 5.55
N VAL A 59 5.24 3.06 5.43
CA VAL A 59 6.08 2.01 6.03
C VAL A 59 7.21 2.61 6.83
N ARG A 60 7.28 2.29 8.13
CA ARG A 60 8.40 2.62 9.02
C ARG A 60 9.33 1.42 9.22
N ASP A 61 8.76 0.22 9.30
CA ASP A 61 9.44 -1.06 9.46
C ASP A 61 9.22 -1.96 8.24
N ALA A 62 10.31 -2.22 7.50
CA ALA A 62 10.29 -3.02 6.29
C ALA A 62 9.80 -4.46 6.51
N GLU A 63 10.14 -5.07 7.65
CA GLU A 63 9.81 -6.46 7.97
C GLU A 63 8.30 -6.70 8.16
N ARG A 64 7.56 -5.61 8.38
CA ARG A 64 6.13 -5.60 8.67
C ARG A 64 5.31 -5.05 7.52
N THR A 65 5.83 -5.14 6.30
CA THR A 65 5.20 -4.53 5.12
C THR A 65 4.32 -5.51 4.36
N ILE A 66 3.15 -5.03 3.95
CA ILE A 66 2.34 -5.65 2.91
C ILE A 66 2.18 -4.72 1.72
N VAL A 67 2.07 -5.30 0.54
CA VAL A 67 1.72 -4.65 -0.71
C VAL A 67 0.32 -5.10 -1.08
N ILE A 68 -0.55 -4.13 -1.34
CA ILE A 68 -1.92 -4.34 -1.82
C ILE A 68 -1.98 -3.81 -3.25
N ASP A 69 -2.20 -4.71 -4.19
CA ASP A 69 -2.36 -4.36 -5.60
C ASP A 69 -3.81 -3.96 -5.86
N LEU A 70 -3.99 -2.80 -6.47
CA LEU A 70 -5.29 -2.20 -6.73
C LEU A 70 -5.57 -2.06 -8.23
N ALA A 71 -6.85 -1.98 -8.56
CA ALA A 71 -7.44 -1.63 -9.84
C ALA A 71 -8.20 -0.30 -9.73
N ASP A 72 -7.68 0.66 -8.97
CA ASP A 72 -8.32 1.97 -8.70
C ASP A 72 -7.61 3.07 -9.50
N ASP A 73 -8.35 4.07 -9.98
CA ASP A 73 -7.79 5.23 -10.68
C ASP A 73 -6.96 6.14 -9.75
N ARG A 74 -7.12 6.00 -8.43
CA ARG A 74 -6.43 6.82 -7.41
C ARG A 74 -5.07 6.26 -7.04
N TYR A 75 -4.95 4.95 -6.93
CA TYR A 75 -3.74 4.25 -6.54
C TYR A 75 -3.70 2.89 -7.21
N ASP A 76 -2.56 2.55 -7.80
CA ASP A 76 -2.29 1.24 -8.35
C ASP A 76 -1.82 0.28 -7.25
N GLN A 77 -1.12 0.80 -6.22
CA GLN A 77 -0.58 -0.01 -5.12
C GLN A 77 -0.62 0.74 -3.79
N LEU A 78 -0.88 0.00 -2.71
CA LEU A 78 -0.69 0.47 -1.35
C LEU A 78 0.41 -0.35 -0.69
N ILE A 79 1.43 0.31 -0.18
CA ILE A 79 2.54 -0.29 0.55
C ILE A 79 2.45 0.23 1.97
N VAL A 80 2.02 -0.61 2.89
CA VAL A 80 1.70 -0.21 4.26
C VAL A 80 2.31 -1.17 5.27
N GLU A 81 2.73 -0.62 6.40
CA GLU A 81 3.16 -1.41 7.54
C GLU A 81 1.95 -1.92 8.33
N VAL A 82 2.00 -3.19 8.71
CA VAL A 82 0.98 -3.88 9.50
C VAL A 82 1.64 -4.68 10.62
N ALA A 83 0.97 -4.79 11.77
CA ALA A 83 1.52 -5.53 12.91
C ALA A 83 1.78 -7.01 12.61
N ASN A 84 0.96 -7.64 11.74
CA ASN A 84 1.13 -9.01 11.29
C ASN A 84 0.73 -9.13 9.80
N PRO A 85 1.72 -9.22 8.89
CA PRO A 85 1.48 -9.35 7.45
C PRO A 85 0.56 -10.52 7.08
N ALA A 86 0.81 -11.70 7.65
CA ALA A 86 0.03 -12.90 7.33
C ALA A 86 -1.44 -12.76 7.76
N ALA A 87 -1.69 -12.23 8.96
CA ALA A 87 -3.05 -12.01 9.44
C ALA A 87 -3.79 -10.93 8.64
N ALA A 88 -3.08 -9.88 8.21
CA ALA A 88 -3.66 -8.83 7.38
C ALA A 88 -4.07 -9.35 6.00
N ILE A 89 -3.21 -10.13 5.34
CA ILE A 89 -3.50 -10.76 4.05
C ILE A 89 -4.69 -11.69 4.16
N ALA A 90 -4.71 -12.60 5.14
CA ALA A 90 -5.82 -13.52 5.34
C ALA A 90 -7.15 -12.81 5.57
N LYS A 91 -7.13 -11.65 6.24
CA LYS A 91 -8.31 -10.80 6.43
C LYS A 91 -8.78 -10.13 5.14
N ILE A 92 -7.85 -9.69 4.28
CA ILE A 92 -8.20 -9.12 2.97
C ILE A 92 -8.81 -10.21 2.10
N GLU A 93 -8.17 -11.37 2.02
CA GLU A 93 -8.61 -12.51 1.22
C GLU A 93 -10.00 -13.03 1.66
N SER A 94 -10.26 -13.10 2.97
CA SER A 94 -11.57 -13.55 3.46
C SER A 94 -12.69 -12.60 3.04
N VAL A 95 -12.46 -11.29 3.09
CA VAL A 95 -13.47 -10.28 2.72
C VAL A 95 -13.69 -10.22 1.21
N VAL A 96 -12.63 -10.34 0.41
CA VAL A 96 -12.73 -10.40 -1.07
C VAL A 96 -13.51 -11.66 -1.50
N THR A 97 -13.29 -12.78 -0.81
CA THR A 97 -14.03 -14.03 -1.08
C THR A 97 -15.51 -13.89 -0.72
N THR A 98 -15.85 -13.37 0.48
CA THR A 98 -17.24 -13.21 0.91
C THR A 98 -18.04 -12.25 0.03
N GLY A 99 -17.45 -11.16 -0.46
CA GLY A 99 -18.13 -10.24 -1.39
C GLY A 99 -18.40 -10.83 -2.79
N SER A 100 -17.87 -12.00 -3.08
CA SER A 100 -18.12 -12.74 -4.33
C SER A 100 -19.34 -13.65 -4.22
N ASP A 101 -19.66 -14.15 -3.02
CA ASP A 101 -20.78 -15.07 -2.75
C ASP A 101 -22.14 -14.35 -2.66
N GLU A 102 -22.20 -13.09 -2.22
CA GLU A 102 -23.46 -12.32 -2.08
C GLU A 102 -23.99 -11.71 -3.41
N ARG A 103 -23.39 -12.07 -4.55
CA ARG A 103 -23.77 -11.58 -5.90
C ARG A 103 -24.29 -12.68 -6.83
N SER A 104 -24.76 -13.81 -6.29
CA SER A 104 -25.42 -14.89 -7.07
C SER A 104 -26.90 -15.03 -6.73
#